data_AF-A0A949X9W8-F1
#
_entry.id   AF-A0A949X9W8-F1
#
_cell.length_a   1.000
_cell.length_b   1.000
_cell.length_c   1.000
_cell.angle_alpha   90.00
_cell.angle_beta   90.00
_cell.angle_gamma   90.00
#
_symmetry.space_group_name_H-M   'P 1'
#
loop_
_entity.id
_entity.type
_entity.pdbx_description
1 polymer ?
#
loop_
_entity_poly.entity_id
_entity_poly.type
_entity_poly.pdbx_seq_one_letter_code
_entity_poly.pdbx_strand_id
1 'polypeptide(L)'
;MQTEAIPNKRLQFYDMDVAVHQHTFAREVALGLTAPQKWLPPKYFYDERGSQLYEQICALPEYYLYRAEQEILSTYAAEIYAEIGHLALVEFGSGNATKTRYLLTAYEWADQPFRYCPVDISREILWGTANRLLREYTNIEIHAMHADFAGQPEVIEAFELEKKAVAFFGSSLGNFTPEESVEFLRRTAAILGPDDVFLLGIDLKKSPAILIPAYDDARGVTAAFNLNVLRRINYELGGRFDPQSFEHMAIYNPEMGRIEMHLRSRRAQRVPIVNIEQAISFRKDETIHTENSYKYTADEVCDLGYEANLVLHRTWFDARRYFLLALFRSR
;
A
#
# COMPACT_ATOMS: atom_id res chain seq x y z
N MET A 1 10.37 -2.54 21.86
CA MET A 1 11.46 -2.49 20.87
C MET A 1 12.46 -3.59 21.17
N GLN A 2 12.37 -4.73 20.47
CA GLN A 2 13.43 -5.75 20.50
C GLN A 2 14.29 -5.55 19.26
N THR A 3 15.52 -5.09 19.45
CA THR A 3 16.52 -4.94 18.39
C THR A 3 17.28 -6.25 18.25
N GLU A 4 16.88 -7.10 17.31
CA GLU A 4 17.75 -8.20 16.84
C GLU A 4 18.83 -7.62 15.92
N ALA A 5 19.99 -7.28 16.49
CA ALA A 5 21.15 -6.86 15.73
C ALA A 5 22.11 -8.05 15.50
N ILE A 6 22.23 -8.51 14.25
CA ILE A 6 23.41 -9.24 13.76
C ILE A 6 23.89 -8.50 12.49
N PRO A 7 25.14 -7.98 12.44
CA PRO A 7 25.39 -6.71 11.74
C PRO A 7 25.87 -6.89 10.30
N ASN A 8 25.06 -6.48 9.34
CA ASN A 8 25.57 -5.63 8.28
C ASN A 8 25.55 -4.20 8.84
N LYS A 9 26.70 -3.52 8.93
CA LYS A 9 26.78 -2.17 9.51
C LYS A 9 25.88 -1.15 8.79
N ARG A 10 25.48 -1.45 7.55
CA ARG A 10 24.58 -0.64 6.72
C ARG A 10 23.10 -1.06 6.82
N LEU A 11 22.74 -2.01 7.69
CA LEU A 11 21.35 -2.43 7.91
C LEU A 11 20.95 -2.27 9.37
N GLN A 12 19.90 -1.50 9.63
CA GLN A 12 19.18 -1.47 10.89
C GLN A 12 17.76 -1.99 10.64
N PHE A 13 17.27 -2.89 11.50
CA PHE A 13 15.94 -3.48 11.37
C PHE A 13 15.12 -3.19 12.63
N TYR A 14 13.95 -2.60 12.45
CA TYR A 14 13.01 -2.22 13.50
C TYR A 14 11.79 -3.14 13.39
N ASP A 15 11.40 -3.78 14.48
CA ASP A 15 10.22 -4.65 14.54
C ASP A 15 9.20 -4.04 15.51
N MET A 16 8.09 -3.54 14.94
CA MET A 16 7.02 -2.87 15.66
C MET A 16 5.81 -3.81 15.80
N ASP A 17 5.67 -4.40 16.99
CA ASP A 17 4.45 -5.05 17.52
C ASP A 17 3.74 -6.14 16.67
N VAL A 18 4.45 -7.24 16.39
CA VAL A 18 3.88 -8.47 15.81
C VAL A 18 2.70 -9.05 16.61
N ALA A 19 2.72 -8.95 17.94
CA ALA A 19 1.71 -9.56 18.82
C ALA A 19 0.34 -8.84 18.78
N VAL A 20 0.30 -7.55 18.45
CA VAL A 20 -0.94 -6.77 18.34
C VAL A 20 -1.72 -7.16 17.07
N HIS A 21 -1.03 -7.66 16.03
CA HIS A 21 -1.61 -7.91 14.73
C HIS A 21 -2.63 -9.05 14.70
N GLN A 22 -2.33 -10.19 15.32
CA GLN A 22 -3.25 -11.35 15.32
C GLN A 22 -4.55 -11.07 16.10
N HIS A 23 -4.45 -10.42 17.26
CA HIS A 23 -5.62 -10.02 18.04
C HIS A 23 -6.49 -9.01 17.28
N THR A 24 -5.85 -8.08 16.58
CA THR A 24 -6.55 -7.11 15.72
C THR A 24 -7.23 -7.82 14.55
N PHE A 25 -6.57 -8.79 13.90
CA PHE A 25 -7.16 -9.55 12.81
C PHE A 25 -8.41 -10.34 13.22
N ALA A 26 -8.34 -11.08 14.32
CA ALA A 26 -9.50 -11.81 14.85
C ALA A 26 -10.68 -10.87 15.14
N ARG A 27 -10.40 -9.71 15.76
CA ARG A 27 -11.40 -8.69 16.10
C ARG A 27 -12.02 -8.06 14.84
N GLU A 28 -11.21 -7.64 13.87
CA GLU A 28 -11.70 -7.02 12.63
C GLU A 28 -12.50 -8.02 11.78
N VAL A 29 -12.09 -9.29 11.73
CA VAL A 29 -12.87 -10.36 11.07
C VAL A 29 -14.22 -10.58 11.76
N ALA A 30 -14.25 -10.62 13.10
CA ALA A 30 -15.49 -10.77 13.86
C ALA A 30 -16.46 -9.61 13.62
N LEU A 31 -15.98 -8.37 13.67
CA LEU A 31 -16.80 -7.17 13.44
C LEU A 31 -17.24 -7.07 11.99
N GLY A 32 -16.30 -7.21 11.05
CA GLY A 32 -16.55 -7.02 9.63
C GLY A 32 -17.49 -8.06 9.03
N LEU A 33 -17.38 -9.33 9.44
CA LEU A 33 -18.22 -10.40 8.89
C LEU A 33 -19.61 -10.49 9.54
N THR A 34 -19.85 -9.79 10.65
CA THR A 34 -21.18 -9.71 11.30
C THR A 34 -21.92 -8.41 11.01
N ALA A 35 -21.27 -7.44 10.38
CA ALA A 35 -21.90 -6.20 9.95
C ALA A 35 -23.03 -6.45 8.92
N PRO A 36 -24.05 -5.55 8.86
CA PRO A 36 -25.14 -5.67 7.88
C PRO A 36 -24.66 -5.71 6.43
N GLN A 37 -23.69 -4.85 6.10
CA GLN A 37 -22.83 -4.98 4.93
C GLN A 37 -21.51 -5.56 5.42
N LYS A 38 -21.22 -6.80 5.02
CA LYS A 38 -19.98 -7.45 5.44
C LYS A 38 -18.77 -6.77 4.80
N TRP A 39 -17.69 -6.65 5.55
CA TRP A 39 -16.44 -6.07 5.08
C TRP A 39 -15.21 -6.77 5.66
N LEU A 40 -14.07 -6.66 4.96
CA LEU A 40 -12.76 -7.08 5.41
C LEU A 40 -11.71 -6.04 4.98
N PRO A 41 -10.79 -5.61 5.85
CA PRO A 41 -9.77 -4.63 5.48
C PRO A 41 -8.74 -5.17 4.47
N PRO A 42 -8.33 -4.35 3.48
CA PRO A 42 -7.40 -4.79 2.44
C PRO A 42 -5.99 -5.07 2.96
N LYS A 43 -5.59 -4.51 4.11
CA LYS A 43 -4.30 -4.82 4.76
C LYS A 43 -4.11 -6.32 5.02
N TYR A 44 -5.21 -7.09 5.13
CA TYR A 44 -5.15 -8.53 5.33
C TYR A 44 -4.89 -9.36 4.08
N PHE A 45 -4.88 -8.75 2.89
CA PHE A 45 -4.46 -9.45 1.68
C PHE A 45 -2.98 -9.81 1.70
N TYR A 46 -2.14 -9.01 2.36
CA TYR A 46 -0.68 -9.05 2.24
C TYR A 46 -0.01 -10.02 3.23
N ASP A 47 -0.54 -11.25 3.34
CA ASP A 47 0.29 -12.36 3.83
C ASP A 47 1.35 -12.72 2.76
N GLU A 48 2.21 -13.72 3.03
CA GLU A 48 3.25 -14.13 2.07
C GLU A 48 2.66 -14.46 0.69
N ARG A 49 1.58 -15.24 0.66
CA ARG A 49 0.94 -15.68 -0.58
C ARG A 49 0.29 -14.53 -1.33
N GLY A 50 -0.43 -13.66 -0.62
CA GLY A 50 -1.10 -12.52 -1.21
C GLY A 50 -0.12 -11.48 -1.74
N SER A 51 1.01 -11.29 -1.07
CA SER A 51 2.07 -10.42 -1.60
C SER A 51 2.66 -10.97 -2.90
N GLN A 52 2.88 -12.29 -3.02
CA GLN A 52 3.27 -12.92 -4.28
C GLN A 52 2.20 -12.78 -5.38
N LEU A 53 0.91 -12.83 -5.01
CA LEU A 53 -0.20 -12.59 -5.95
C LEU A 53 -0.19 -11.14 -6.42
N TYR A 54 0.06 -10.18 -5.53
CA TYR A 54 0.17 -8.78 -5.88
C TYR A 54 1.34 -8.51 -6.84
N GLU A 55 2.50 -9.17 -6.66
CA GLU A 55 3.59 -9.11 -7.64
C GLU A 55 3.18 -9.62 -9.02
N GLN A 56 2.36 -10.68 -9.07
CA GLN A 56 1.80 -11.17 -10.33
C GLN A 56 0.81 -10.17 -10.94
N ILE A 57 -0.02 -9.50 -10.11
CA ILE A 57 -0.92 -8.43 -10.55
C ILE A 57 -0.13 -7.28 -11.21
N CYS A 58 0.98 -6.87 -10.60
CA CYS A 58 1.86 -5.81 -11.13
C CYS A 58 2.38 -6.11 -12.55
N ALA A 59 2.48 -7.39 -12.91
CA ALA A 59 2.93 -7.84 -14.23
C ALA A 59 1.80 -8.04 -15.26
N LEU A 60 0.53 -7.93 -14.86
CA LEU A 60 -0.61 -8.13 -15.75
C LEU A 60 -0.74 -7.00 -16.77
N PRO A 61 -1.06 -7.28 -18.04
CA PRO A 61 -1.26 -6.24 -19.04
C PRO A 61 -2.42 -5.28 -18.70
N GLU A 62 -3.45 -5.75 -18.00
CA GLU A 62 -4.59 -4.94 -17.59
C GLU A 62 -4.25 -3.98 -16.44
N TYR A 63 -3.35 -4.37 -15.52
CA TYR A 63 -2.97 -3.57 -14.35
C TYR A 63 -1.95 -2.47 -14.71
N TYR A 64 -2.43 -1.42 -15.38
CA TYR A 64 -1.59 -0.35 -15.90
C TYR A 64 -0.92 0.49 -14.82
N LEU A 65 -1.50 0.58 -13.62
CA LEU A 65 -1.13 1.55 -12.57
C LEU A 65 0.35 1.41 -12.21
N TYR A 66 0.78 0.17 -12.00
CA TYR A 66 2.16 -0.15 -11.64
C TYR A 66 3.15 0.35 -12.70
N ARG A 67 2.85 0.12 -13.99
CA ARG A 67 3.71 0.55 -15.11
C ARG A 67 3.67 2.06 -15.33
N ALA A 68 2.53 2.70 -15.13
CA ALA A 68 2.41 4.15 -15.25
C ALA A 68 3.26 4.87 -14.19
N GLU A 69 3.20 4.43 -12.94
CA GLU A 69 4.07 5.00 -11.89
C GLU A 69 5.55 4.66 -12.12
N GLN A 70 5.84 3.45 -12.61
CA GLN A 70 7.19 3.06 -12.99
C GLN A 70 7.76 3.95 -14.12
N GLU A 71 6.93 4.29 -15.11
CA GLU A 71 7.30 5.22 -16.19
C GLU A 71 7.65 6.60 -15.63
N ILE A 72 6.85 7.12 -14.70
CA ILE A 72 7.14 8.40 -14.03
C ILE A 72 8.49 8.33 -13.31
N LEU A 73 8.68 7.34 -12.45
CA LEU A 73 9.90 7.24 -11.64
C LEU A 73 11.14 7.03 -12.51
N SER A 74 11.05 6.23 -13.56
CA SER A 74 12.18 6.01 -14.49
C SER A 74 12.50 7.22 -15.36
N THR A 75 11.48 7.97 -15.79
CA THR A 75 11.63 9.15 -16.65
C THR A 75 12.15 10.36 -15.87
N TYR A 76 11.63 10.57 -14.67
CA TYR A 76 11.86 11.78 -13.88
C TYR A 76 12.77 11.56 -12.66
N ALA A 77 13.40 10.39 -12.48
CA ALA A 77 14.23 10.10 -11.30
C ALA A 77 15.24 11.21 -10.95
N ALA A 78 16.00 11.68 -11.95
CA ALA A 78 17.01 12.72 -11.74
C ALA A 78 16.39 14.07 -11.37
N GLU A 79 15.23 14.40 -11.95
CA GLU A 79 14.50 15.63 -11.65
C GLU A 79 13.87 15.58 -10.24
N ILE A 80 13.27 14.44 -9.88
CA ILE A 80 12.74 14.19 -8.53
C ILE A 80 13.88 14.31 -7.52
N TYR A 81 15.02 13.67 -7.76
CA TYR A 81 16.21 13.77 -6.90
C TYR A 81 16.69 15.22 -6.76
N ALA A 82 16.69 16.01 -7.84
CA ALA A 82 17.07 17.42 -7.79
C ALA A 82 16.08 18.28 -6.95
N GLU A 83 14.79 17.96 -6.96
CA GLU A 83 13.76 18.66 -6.19
C GLU A 83 13.75 18.31 -4.70
N ILE A 84 13.94 17.02 -4.38
CA ILE A 84 13.93 16.55 -2.98
C ILE A 84 15.30 16.71 -2.32
N GLY A 85 16.39 16.72 -3.11
CA GLY A 85 17.76 16.78 -2.62
C GLY A 85 18.23 15.47 -1.98
N HIS A 86 19.31 15.56 -1.21
CA HIS A 86 19.95 14.41 -0.59
C HIS A 86 19.31 14.03 0.76
N LEU A 87 17.98 14.02 0.82
CA LEU A 87 17.22 13.67 2.03
C LEU A 87 17.15 12.16 2.22
N ALA A 88 17.07 11.70 3.48
CA ALA A 88 16.77 10.30 3.76
C ALA A 88 15.40 9.94 3.15
N LEU A 89 15.35 8.86 2.35
CA LEU A 89 14.14 8.46 1.64
C LEU A 89 13.38 7.43 2.48
N VAL A 90 12.24 7.83 3.05
CA VAL A 90 11.32 6.95 3.77
C VAL A 90 10.21 6.51 2.82
N GLU A 91 9.90 5.22 2.76
CA GLU A 91 8.84 4.70 1.87
C GLU A 91 7.83 3.83 2.62
N PHE A 92 6.57 4.25 2.61
CA PHE A 92 5.45 3.46 3.14
C PHE A 92 4.98 2.41 2.14
N GLY A 93 4.81 1.16 2.60
CA GLY A 93 4.36 0.05 1.77
C GLY A 93 5.37 -0.27 0.66
N SER A 94 6.65 -0.31 1.03
CA SER A 94 7.77 -0.41 0.08
C SER A 94 7.76 -1.68 -0.79
N GLY A 95 7.12 -2.76 -0.33
CA GLY A 95 7.10 -4.04 -0.99
C GLY A 95 8.50 -4.50 -1.41
N ASN A 96 8.65 -4.86 -2.69
CA ASN A 96 9.94 -5.28 -3.24
C ASN A 96 10.86 -4.13 -3.69
N ALA A 97 10.43 -2.87 -3.49
CA ALA A 97 11.12 -1.64 -3.89
C ALA A 97 11.56 -1.59 -5.37
N THR A 98 10.92 -2.36 -6.26
CA THR A 98 11.32 -2.42 -7.69
C THR A 98 11.23 -1.06 -8.36
N LYS A 99 10.15 -0.30 -8.11
CA LYS A 99 9.96 1.06 -8.62
C LYS A 99 10.92 2.05 -7.95
N THR A 100 11.15 1.91 -6.65
CA THR A 100 12.00 2.79 -5.87
C THR A 100 13.45 2.78 -6.35
N ARG A 101 13.91 1.66 -6.95
CA ARG A 101 15.25 1.56 -7.55
C ARG A 101 15.58 2.69 -8.54
N TYR A 102 14.60 3.23 -9.26
CA TYR A 102 14.86 4.37 -10.16
C TYR A 102 15.32 5.60 -9.38
N LEU A 103 14.70 5.89 -8.22
CA LEU A 103 15.16 6.95 -7.33
C LEU A 103 16.47 6.58 -6.64
N LEU A 104 16.59 5.37 -6.08
CA LEU A 104 17.82 4.93 -5.41
C LEU A 104 19.04 4.98 -6.33
N THR A 105 18.86 4.74 -7.63
CA THR A 105 19.92 4.90 -8.64
C THR A 105 20.36 6.36 -8.77
N ALA A 106 19.44 7.31 -8.75
CA ALA A 106 19.77 8.74 -8.76
C ALA A 106 20.53 9.17 -7.49
N TYR A 107 20.17 8.62 -6.32
CA TYR A 107 20.92 8.80 -5.08
C TYR A 107 22.33 8.21 -5.17
N GLU A 108 22.48 6.99 -5.67
CA GLU A 108 23.79 6.33 -5.82
C GLU A 108 24.72 7.10 -6.77
N TRP A 109 24.20 7.67 -7.85
CA TRP A 109 24.97 8.50 -8.78
C TRP A 109 25.51 9.81 -8.17
N ALA A 110 24.97 10.26 -7.04
CA ALA A 110 25.54 11.37 -6.30
C ALA A 110 26.84 11.03 -5.56
N ASP A 111 27.24 9.75 -5.56
CA ASP A 111 28.49 9.21 -5.02
C ASP A 111 28.79 9.62 -3.57
N GLN A 112 27.76 9.60 -2.73
CA GLN A 112 27.86 9.87 -1.30
C GLN A 112 26.89 8.97 -0.51
N PRO A 113 27.18 8.65 0.77
CA PRO A 113 26.32 7.80 1.57
C PRO A 113 24.91 8.37 1.72
N PHE A 114 23.88 7.54 1.50
CA PHE A 114 22.48 7.94 1.64
C PHE A 114 21.67 6.89 2.39
N ARG A 115 20.55 7.33 2.97
CA ARG A 115 19.68 6.48 3.77
C ARG A 115 18.36 6.19 3.07
N TYR A 116 18.00 4.91 2.99
CA TYR A 116 16.69 4.43 2.58
C TYR A 116 16.00 3.75 3.76
N CYS A 117 14.79 4.19 4.08
CA CYS A 117 14.01 3.73 5.22
C CYS A 117 12.69 3.09 4.74
N PRO A 118 12.71 1.83 4.27
CA PRO A 118 11.49 1.15 3.86
C PRO A 118 10.64 0.75 5.08
N VAL A 119 9.34 0.97 4.99
CA VAL A 119 8.32 0.56 5.96
C VAL A 119 7.36 -0.41 5.29
N ASP A 120 7.15 -1.59 5.88
CA ASP A 120 6.23 -2.59 5.32
C ASP A 120 5.62 -3.49 6.39
N ILE A 121 4.43 -4.03 6.10
CA ILE A 121 3.72 -4.99 6.95
C ILE A 121 4.23 -6.43 6.74
N SER A 122 4.91 -6.72 5.63
CA SER A 122 5.54 -8.01 5.39
C SER A 122 7.00 -7.98 5.77
N ARG A 123 7.32 -8.56 6.94
CA ARG A 123 8.69 -8.72 7.45
C ARG A 123 9.59 -9.45 6.46
N GLU A 124 9.08 -10.51 5.83
CA GLU A 124 9.83 -11.37 4.91
C GLU A 124 10.25 -10.61 3.65
N ILE A 125 9.31 -9.87 3.03
CA ILE A 125 9.58 -9.05 1.85
C ILE A 125 10.56 -7.93 2.20
N LEU A 126 10.32 -7.25 3.31
CA LEU A 126 11.17 -6.16 3.77
C LEU A 126 12.61 -6.64 3.99
N TRP A 127 12.79 -7.76 4.69
CA TRP A 127 14.11 -8.35 4.94
C TRP A 127 14.81 -8.78 3.64
N GLY A 128 14.08 -9.47 2.75
CA GLY A 128 14.61 -9.92 1.46
C GLY A 128 15.03 -8.75 0.56
N THR A 129 14.22 -7.71 0.51
CA THR A 129 14.47 -6.48 -0.26
C THR A 129 15.68 -5.72 0.26
N ALA A 130 15.76 -5.49 1.57
CA ALA A 130 16.88 -4.81 2.20
C ALA A 130 18.22 -5.50 1.88
N ASN A 131 18.30 -6.83 2.05
CA ASN A 131 19.50 -7.60 1.76
C ASN A 131 19.90 -7.56 0.27
N ARG A 132 18.93 -7.51 -0.64
CA ARG A 132 19.19 -7.40 -2.08
C ARG A 132 19.75 -6.02 -2.42
N LEU A 133 19.11 -4.96 -1.94
CA LEU A 133 19.55 -3.58 -2.17
C LEU A 133 20.96 -3.33 -1.64
N LEU A 134 21.33 -3.87 -0.48
CA LEU A 134 22.69 -3.75 0.08
C LEU A 134 23.79 -4.38 -0.79
N ARG A 135 23.44 -5.32 -1.67
CA ARG A 135 24.36 -5.91 -2.65
C ARG A 135 24.39 -5.13 -3.97
N GLU A 136 23.29 -4.46 -4.30
CA GLU A 136 23.12 -3.69 -5.54
C GLU A 136 23.72 -2.28 -5.44
N TYR A 137 23.69 -1.68 -4.24
CA TYR A 137 24.11 -0.29 -4.00
C TYR A 137 25.23 -0.22 -2.96
N THR A 138 26.28 0.55 -3.28
CA THR A 138 27.49 0.65 -2.45
C THR A 138 27.31 1.70 -1.37
N ASN A 139 26.64 2.81 -1.70
CA ASN A 139 26.51 3.97 -0.83
C ASN A 139 25.23 3.95 0.04
N ILE A 140 24.37 2.94 -0.11
CA ILE A 140 23.11 2.83 0.65
C ILE A 140 23.33 2.36 2.10
N GLU A 141 22.69 3.06 3.03
CA GLU A 141 22.32 2.58 4.37
C GLU A 141 20.82 2.31 4.42
N ILE A 142 20.41 1.18 4.99
CA ILE A 142 19.00 0.77 5.08
C ILE A 142 18.54 0.73 6.53
N HIS A 143 17.46 1.44 6.82
CA HIS A 143 16.76 1.41 8.09
C HIS A 143 15.36 0.83 7.85
N ALA A 144 15.23 -0.48 7.91
CA ALA A 144 14.00 -1.19 7.55
C ALA A 144 13.06 -1.33 8.75
N MET A 145 11.80 -0.92 8.60
CA MET A 145 10.79 -1.00 9.66
C MET A 145 9.65 -1.94 9.30
N HIS A 146 9.57 -3.05 10.02
CA HIS A 146 8.41 -3.93 9.99
C HIS A 146 7.33 -3.33 10.89
N ALA A 147 6.27 -2.81 10.28
CA ALA A 147 5.17 -2.19 10.99
C ALA A 147 3.87 -2.23 10.17
N ASP A 148 2.74 -2.47 10.85
CA ASP A 148 1.45 -2.07 10.32
C ASP A 148 1.29 -0.56 10.54
N PHE A 149 1.53 0.22 9.48
CA PHE A 149 1.34 1.66 9.56
C PHE A 149 -0.12 2.07 9.43
N ALA A 150 -1.11 1.19 9.17
CA ALA A 150 -2.57 1.45 9.04
C ALA A 150 -3.09 2.90 9.27
N GLY A 151 -2.73 3.87 8.43
CA GLY A 151 -3.15 5.27 8.57
C GLY A 151 -2.43 6.09 9.67
N GLN A 152 -1.34 5.57 10.22
CA GLN A 152 -0.48 6.07 11.30
C GLN A 152 0.94 6.34 10.79
N PRO A 153 1.14 7.44 10.02
CA PRO A 153 2.45 7.76 9.46
C PRO A 153 3.51 8.08 10.53
N GLU A 154 3.12 8.43 11.76
CA GLU A 154 4.03 8.79 12.87
C GLU A 154 4.93 7.63 13.31
N VAL A 155 4.65 6.39 12.88
CA VAL A 155 5.53 5.25 13.13
C VAL A 155 6.98 5.51 12.68
N ILE A 156 7.17 6.35 11.65
CA ILE A 156 8.50 6.69 11.12
C ILE A 156 9.31 7.64 12.02
N GLU A 157 8.68 8.25 13.03
CA GLU A 157 9.41 9.08 14.02
C GLU A 157 10.44 8.23 14.79
N ALA A 158 10.21 6.91 14.91
CA ALA A 158 11.16 5.98 15.52
C ALA A 158 12.49 5.86 14.75
N PHE A 159 12.58 6.35 13.51
CA PHE A 159 13.86 6.45 12.79
C PHE A 159 14.73 7.62 13.26
N GLU A 160 14.17 8.59 14.00
CA GLU A 160 14.88 9.78 14.51
C GLU A 160 15.64 10.57 13.42
N LEU A 161 15.03 10.69 12.23
CA LEU A 161 15.63 11.39 11.09
C LEU A 161 15.49 12.92 11.25
N GLU A 162 16.59 13.66 11.08
CA GLU A 162 16.58 15.12 11.11
C GLU A 162 15.82 15.73 9.92
N LYS A 163 16.04 15.20 8.71
CA LYS A 163 15.34 15.60 7.49
C LYS A 163 15.05 14.40 6.60
N LYS A 164 13.91 14.41 5.90
CA LYS A 164 13.40 13.25 5.16
C LYS A 164 12.54 13.62 3.96
N ALA A 165 12.64 12.80 2.92
CA ALA A 165 11.65 12.68 1.86
C ALA A 165 10.80 11.47 2.17
N VAL A 166 9.51 11.67 2.43
CA VAL A 166 8.55 10.59 2.70
C VAL A 166 7.85 10.24 1.39
N ALA A 167 7.73 8.96 1.08
CA ALA A 167 7.10 8.47 -0.14
C ALA A 167 5.96 7.50 0.16
N PHE A 168 4.86 7.65 -0.56
CA PHE A 168 3.75 6.71 -0.56
C PHE A 168 3.28 6.44 -1.98
N PHE A 169 3.74 5.33 -2.54
CA PHE A 169 3.56 4.97 -3.94
C PHE A 169 2.41 3.98 -4.16
N GLY A 170 2.10 3.73 -5.43
CA GLY A 170 1.15 2.70 -5.88
C GLY A 170 -0.31 3.10 -5.78
N SER A 171 -0.62 4.38 -5.51
CA SER A 171 -1.98 4.85 -5.26
C SER A 171 -2.66 4.19 -4.05
N SER A 172 -1.85 3.73 -3.08
CA SER A 172 -2.31 3.08 -1.85
C SER A 172 -3.16 4.00 -0.98
N LEU A 173 -3.03 5.34 -1.10
CA LEU A 173 -3.95 6.30 -0.47
C LEU A 173 -5.41 6.06 -0.88
N GLY A 174 -5.63 5.59 -2.12
CA GLY A 174 -6.96 5.28 -2.63
C GLY A 174 -7.67 4.13 -1.89
N ASN A 175 -6.97 3.40 -1.02
CA ASN A 175 -7.59 2.36 -0.20
C ASN A 175 -8.34 2.91 1.02
N PHE A 176 -8.09 4.17 1.37
CA PHE A 176 -8.77 4.88 2.45
C PHE A 176 -10.08 5.51 1.96
N THR A 177 -11.06 5.69 2.85
CA THR A 177 -12.18 6.61 2.58
C THR A 177 -11.68 8.05 2.43
N PRO A 178 -12.45 8.99 1.86
CA PRO A 178 -12.03 10.39 1.73
C PRO A 178 -11.63 11.00 3.08
N GLU A 179 -12.37 10.70 4.14
CA GLU A 179 -12.08 11.17 5.49
C GLU A 179 -10.78 10.58 6.02
N GLU A 180 -10.57 9.28 5.84
CA GLU A 180 -9.33 8.58 6.21
C GLU A 180 -8.13 9.07 5.40
N SER A 181 -8.30 9.37 4.10
CA SER A 181 -7.24 9.93 3.26
C SER A 181 -6.80 11.30 3.78
N VAL A 182 -7.75 12.19 4.06
CA VAL A 182 -7.45 13.53 4.60
C VAL A 182 -6.78 13.42 5.97
N GLU A 183 -7.25 12.53 6.84
CA GLU A 183 -6.65 12.30 8.15
C GLU A 183 -5.22 11.76 8.05
N PHE A 184 -4.98 10.77 7.19
CA PHE A 184 -3.63 10.26 6.92
C PHE A 184 -2.69 11.37 6.42
N LEU A 185 -3.17 12.22 5.51
CA LEU A 185 -2.38 13.33 4.98
C LEU A 185 -2.11 14.41 6.05
N ARG A 186 -3.07 14.73 6.92
CA ARG A 186 -2.87 15.66 8.06
C ARG A 186 -1.82 15.14 9.03
N ARG A 187 -1.91 13.87 9.38
CA ARG A 187 -0.94 13.19 10.23
C ARG A 187 0.44 13.14 9.59
N THR A 188 0.50 12.92 8.27
CA THR A 188 1.74 13.01 7.51
C THR A 188 2.31 14.43 7.56
N ALA A 189 1.49 15.47 7.34
CA ALA A 189 1.92 16.86 7.44
C ALA A 189 2.47 17.23 8.83
N ALA A 190 1.87 16.70 9.89
CA ALA A 190 2.28 16.95 11.27
C ALA A 190 3.69 16.45 11.61
N ILE A 191 4.18 15.42 10.90
CA ILE A 191 5.52 14.86 11.11
C ILE A 191 6.57 15.36 10.10
N LEU A 192 6.18 16.21 9.14
CA LEU A 192 7.11 16.84 8.21
C LEU A 192 7.68 18.14 8.81
N GLY A 193 9.00 18.23 8.86
CA GLY A 193 9.71 19.46 9.16
C GLY A 193 9.69 20.44 7.97
N PRO A 194 10.20 21.68 8.15
CA PRO A 194 10.18 22.73 7.12
C PRO A 194 10.91 22.36 5.81
N ASP A 195 11.95 21.52 5.90
CA ASP A 195 12.76 21.08 4.76
C ASP A 195 12.33 19.70 4.22
N ASP A 196 11.39 19.03 4.90
CA ASP A 196 10.91 17.71 4.51
C ASP A 196 9.96 17.82 3.32
N VAL A 197 9.80 16.70 2.61
CA VAL A 197 8.91 16.61 1.47
C VAL A 197 8.11 15.32 1.49
N PHE A 198 6.96 15.32 0.82
CA PHE A 198 6.11 14.15 0.67
C PHE A 198 5.81 13.85 -0.80
N LEU A 199 6.22 12.67 -1.26
CA LEU A 199 5.96 12.13 -2.59
C LEU A 199 4.76 11.19 -2.53
N LEU A 200 3.71 11.52 -3.25
CA LEU A 200 2.46 10.78 -3.25
C LEU A 200 2.09 10.33 -4.67
N GLY A 201 2.07 9.02 -4.90
CA GLY A 201 1.60 8.43 -6.15
C GLY A 201 0.10 8.23 -6.14
N ILE A 202 -0.61 8.72 -7.17
CA ILE A 202 -2.06 8.69 -7.29
C ILE A 202 -2.50 8.21 -8.67
N ASP A 203 -3.41 7.24 -8.69
CA ASP A 203 -4.10 6.79 -9.89
C ASP A 203 -5.27 7.72 -10.22
N LEU A 204 -5.29 8.23 -11.46
CA LEU A 204 -6.23 9.26 -11.86
C LEU A 204 -7.59 8.70 -12.30
N LYS A 205 -8.66 9.50 -12.20
CA LYS A 205 -9.97 9.14 -12.78
C LYS A 205 -9.84 8.95 -14.29
N LYS A 206 -10.41 7.87 -14.81
CA LYS A 206 -10.43 7.53 -16.25
C LYS A 206 -11.56 6.55 -16.56
N SER A 207 -11.68 6.16 -17.83
CA SER A 207 -12.77 5.29 -18.30
C SER A 207 -12.88 3.98 -17.50
N PRO A 208 -14.11 3.54 -17.13
CA PRO A 208 -14.34 2.23 -16.53
C PRO A 208 -13.82 1.07 -17.38
N ALA A 209 -13.76 1.24 -18.71
CA ALA A 209 -13.22 0.24 -19.63
C ALA A 209 -11.71 0.00 -19.45
N ILE A 210 -11.01 0.90 -18.74
CA ILE A 210 -9.61 0.74 -18.36
C ILE A 210 -9.51 0.35 -16.88
N LEU A 211 -10.33 0.97 -16.02
CA LEU A 211 -10.30 0.72 -14.58
C LEU A 211 -10.73 -0.71 -14.22
N ILE A 212 -11.87 -1.18 -14.72
CA ILE A 212 -12.42 -2.48 -14.30
C ILE A 212 -11.47 -3.63 -14.66
N PRO A 213 -10.93 -3.75 -15.89
CA PRO A 213 -10.00 -4.84 -16.23
C PRO A 213 -8.73 -4.86 -15.37
N ALA A 214 -8.27 -3.70 -14.87
CA ALA A 214 -7.13 -3.65 -13.96
C ALA A 214 -7.40 -4.41 -12.65
N TYR A 215 -8.66 -4.47 -12.20
CA TYR A 215 -9.05 -5.15 -10.96
C TYR A 215 -9.82 -6.46 -11.19
N ASP A 216 -10.14 -6.80 -12.44
CA ASP A 216 -10.81 -8.04 -12.84
C ASP A 216 -10.13 -8.58 -14.11
N ASP A 217 -8.86 -8.96 -13.96
CA ASP A 217 -8.03 -9.43 -15.06
C ASP A 217 -8.49 -10.77 -15.63
N ALA A 218 -8.28 -10.96 -16.94
CA ALA A 218 -8.76 -12.15 -17.63
C ALA A 218 -8.07 -13.45 -17.16
N ARG A 219 -6.92 -13.35 -16.48
CA ARG A 219 -6.19 -14.49 -15.93
C ARG A 219 -6.66 -14.90 -14.53
N GLY A 220 -7.55 -14.12 -13.91
CA GLY A 220 -8.11 -14.39 -12.59
C GLY A 220 -7.11 -14.26 -11.45
N VAL A 221 -6.01 -13.53 -11.64
CA VAL A 221 -4.98 -13.36 -10.60
C VAL A 221 -5.49 -12.44 -9.49
N THR A 222 -6.18 -11.36 -9.84
CA THR A 222 -6.81 -10.43 -8.89
C THR A 222 -7.95 -11.10 -8.13
N ALA A 223 -8.71 -11.97 -8.79
CA ALA A 223 -9.69 -12.82 -8.12
C ALA A 223 -9.04 -13.76 -7.08
N ALA A 224 -7.89 -14.38 -7.43
CA ALA A 224 -7.14 -15.22 -6.50
C ALA A 224 -6.54 -14.41 -5.33
N PHE A 225 -6.10 -13.17 -5.59
CA PHE A 225 -5.63 -12.22 -4.57
C PHE A 225 -6.73 -11.85 -3.58
N ASN A 226 -7.91 -11.46 -4.07
CA ASN A 226 -9.04 -11.13 -3.23
C ASN A 226 -9.49 -12.34 -2.37
N LEU A 227 -9.66 -13.52 -3.00
CA LEU A 227 -10.05 -14.75 -2.31
C LEU A 227 -8.99 -15.23 -1.28
N ASN A 228 -7.76 -14.73 -1.34
CA ASN A 228 -6.70 -15.12 -0.41
C ASN A 228 -7.04 -14.78 1.04
N VAL A 229 -7.77 -13.69 1.30
CA VAL A 229 -8.17 -13.32 2.67
C VAL A 229 -9.00 -14.43 3.34
N LEU A 230 -9.82 -15.16 2.57
CA LEU A 230 -10.59 -16.29 3.10
C LEU A 230 -9.68 -17.46 3.49
N ARG A 231 -8.61 -17.69 2.72
CA ARG A 231 -7.60 -18.72 3.06
C ARG A 231 -6.83 -18.33 4.30
N ARG A 232 -6.48 -17.05 4.44
CA ARG A 232 -5.82 -16.51 5.63
C ARG A 232 -6.68 -16.69 6.88
N ILE A 233 -7.98 -16.37 6.81
CA ILE A 233 -8.94 -16.62 7.90
C ILE A 233 -9.01 -18.12 8.24
N ASN A 234 -9.01 -19.00 7.24
CA ASN A 234 -8.98 -20.44 7.48
C ASN A 234 -7.73 -20.90 8.25
N TYR A 235 -6.56 -20.39 7.85
CA TYR A 235 -5.27 -20.75 8.41
C TYR A 235 -5.07 -20.17 9.81
N GLU A 236 -5.25 -18.87 9.99
CA GLU A 236 -4.92 -18.17 11.25
C GLU A 236 -6.05 -18.22 12.28
N LEU A 237 -7.31 -18.23 11.85
CA LEU A 237 -8.47 -18.12 12.75
C LEU A 237 -9.31 -19.41 12.81
N GLY A 238 -8.87 -20.47 12.14
CA GLY A 238 -9.60 -21.73 12.08
C GLY A 238 -10.94 -21.62 11.34
N GLY A 239 -11.04 -20.71 10.36
CA GLY A 239 -12.19 -20.63 9.45
C GLY A 239 -12.40 -21.90 8.63
N ARG A 240 -13.60 -22.04 8.07
CA ARG A 240 -13.97 -23.14 7.14
C ARG A 240 -14.56 -22.59 5.84
N PHE A 241 -14.05 -21.45 5.36
CA PHE A 241 -14.42 -20.92 4.06
C PHE A 241 -14.01 -21.90 2.96
N ASP A 242 -14.91 -22.14 2.00
CA ASP A 242 -14.57 -22.74 0.72
C ASP A 242 -14.45 -21.60 -0.31
N PRO A 243 -13.23 -21.21 -0.74
CA PRO A 243 -13.06 -20.12 -1.70
C PRO A 243 -13.81 -20.33 -3.02
N GLN A 244 -14.10 -21.57 -3.43
CA GLN A 244 -14.85 -21.85 -4.68
C GLN A 244 -16.34 -21.48 -4.56
N SER A 245 -16.84 -21.34 -3.34
CA SER A 245 -18.20 -20.89 -3.06
C SER A 245 -18.35 -19.36 -3.08
N PHE A 246 -17.25 -18.63 -3.31
CA PHE A 246 -17.23 -17.18 -3.47
C PHE A 246 -16.77 -16.80 -4.87
N GLU A 247 -17.25 -15.65 -5.34
CA GLU A 247 -16.90 -15.06 -6.62
C GLU A 247 -16.31 -13.69 -6.40
N HIS A 248 -15.20 -13.41 -7.06
CA HIS A 248 -14.65 -12.07 -7.10
C HIS A 248 -15.52 -11.15 -7.96
N MET A 249 -15.71 -9.91 -7.52
CA MET A 249 -16.32 -8.85 -8.31
C MET A 249 -15.50 -7.58 -8.17
N ALA A 250 -15.23 -6.91 -9.28
CA ALA A 250 -14.74 -5.53 -9.32
C ALA A 250 -15.83 -4.62 -9.92
N ILE A 251 -16.15 -3.54 -9.22
CA ILE A 251 -17.21 -2.59 -9.63
C ILE A 251 -16.60 -1.20 -9.63
N TYR A 252 -16.82 -0.43 -10.70
CA TYR A 252 -16.53 0.99 -10.66
C TYR A 252 -17.77 1.77 -10.20
N ASN A 253 -17.63 2.51 -9.10
CA ASN A 253 -18.63 3.44 -8.61
C ASN A 253 -18.29 4.85 -9.12
N PRO A 254 -18.97 5.36 -10.16
CA PRO A 254 -18.63 6.65 -10.77
C PRO A 254 -18.99 7.85 -9.88
N GLU A 255 -20.01 7.72 -9.02
CA GLU A 255 -20.42 8.79 -8.11
C GLU A 255 -19.35 9.03 -7.05
N MET A 256 -18.80 7.95 -6.48
CA MET A 256 -17.73 8.02 -5.49
C MET A 256 -16.33 8.08 -6.14
N GLY A 257 -16.21 7.85 -7.45
CA GLY A 257 -14.94 7.86 -8.17
C GLY A 257 -13.98 6.73 -7.77
N ARG A 258 -14.47 5.54 -7.39
CA ARG A 258 -13.64 4.44 -6.86
C ARG A 258 -13.94 3.10 -7.52
N ILE A 259 -12.92 2.25 -7.59
CA ILE A 259 -13.14 0.81 -7.74
C ILE A 259 -13.49 0.23 -6.37
N GLU A 260 -14.41 -0.72 -6.36
CA GLU A 260 -14.72 -1.55 -5.19
C GLU A 260 -14.47 -3.01 -5.56
N MET A 261 -13.77 -3.72 -4.68
CA MET A 261 -13.64 -5.17 -4.78
C MET A 261 -14.55 -5.84 -3.76
N HIS A 262 -15.23 -6.89 -4.20
CA HIS A 262 -16.15 -7.67 -3.38
C HIS A 262 -15.92 -9.17 -3.57
N LEU A 263 -16.29 -9.95 -2.55
CA LEU A 263 -16.46 -11.39 -2.62
C LEU A 263 -17.95 -11.72 -2.47
N ARG A 264 -18.58 -12.19 -3.54
CA ARG A 264 -19.98 -12.58 -3.58
C ARG A 264 -20.15 -14.06 -3.26
N SER A 265 -20.98 -14.38 -2.27
CA SER A 265 -21.34 -15.76 -1.95
C SER A 265 -22.21 -16.35 -3.06
N ARG A 266 -21.79 -17.46 -3.67
CA ARG A 266 -22.51 -18.13 -4.77
C ARG A 266 -23.75 -18.91 -4.31
N ARG A 267 -23.87 -19.15 -3.00
CA ARG A 267 -24.97 -19.90 -2.37
C ARG A 267 -25.27 -19.36 -0.98
N ALA A 268 -26.43 -19.70 -0.45
CA ALA A 268 -26.65 -19.57 0.98
C ALA A 268 -25.73 -20.55 1.72
N GLN A 269 -24.98 -20.08 2.71
CA GLN A 269 -24.03 -20.90 3.45
C GLN A 269 -23.74 -20.34 4.84
N ARG A 270 -23.24 -21.19 5.73
CA ARG A 270 -22.83 -20.83 7.08
C ARG A 270 -21.42 -21.32 7.34
N VAL A 271 -20.52 -20.42 7.68
CA VAL A 271 -19.08 -20.69 7.80
C VAL A 271 -18.65 -20.50 9.26
N PRO A 272 -18.29 -21.58 9.99
CA PRO A 272 -17.72 -21.45 11.32
C PRO A 272 -16.28 -20.91 11.27
N ILE A 273 -15.93 -20.09 12.27
CA ILE A 273 -14.58 -19.57 12.50
C ILE A 273 -14.27 -19.75 13.98
N VAL A 274 -13.36 -20.68 14.28
CA VAL A 274 -13.12 -21.19 15.64
C VAL A 274 -12.61 -20.09 16.58
N ASN A 275 -11.59 -19.33 16.16
CA ASN A 275 -10.87 -18.42 17.04
C ASN A 275 -11.64 -17.11 17.35
N ILE A 276 -12.83 -16.94 16.76
CA ILE A 276 -13.75 -15.84 17.10
C ILE A 276 -15.09 -16.34 17.64
N GLU A 277 -15.23 -17.66 17.82
CA GLU A 277 -16.42 -18.34 18.35
C GLU A 277 -17.72 -17.98 17.61
N GLN A 278 -17.64 -17.77 16.29
CA GLN A 278 -18.77 -17.34 15.47
C GLN A 278 -18.97 -18.25 14.26
N ALA A 279 -20.20 -18.21 13.73
CA ALA A 279 -20.53 -18.84 12.48
C ALA A 279 -21.26 -17.84 11.59
N ILE A 280 -20.57 -17.40 10.55
CA ILE A 280 -21.00 -16.33 9.67
C ILE A 280 -21.98 -16.89 8.65
N SER A 281 -23.17 -16.30 8.58
CA SER A 281 -24.19 -16.70 7.62
C SER A 281 -24.17 -15.77 6.41
N PHE A 282 -24.27 -16.37 5.23
CA PHE A 282 -24.38 -15.70 3.94
C PHE A 282 -25.66 -16.15 3.26
N ARG A 283 -26.42 -15.20 2.72
CA ARG A 283 -27.41 -15.47 1.68
C ARG A 283 -26.70 -15.71 0.36
N LYS A 284 -27.41 -16.31 -0.60
CA LYS A 284 -26.95 -16.30 -1.99
C LYS A 284 -26.82 -14.85 -2.46
N ASP A 285 -25.77 -14.55 -3.20
CA ASP A 285 -25.44 -13.25 -3.78
C ASP A 285 -25.09 -12.15 -2.76
N GLU A 286 -25.02 -12.48 -1.46
CA GLU A 286 -24.52 -11.56 -0.44
C GLU A 286 -23.00 -11.34 -0.58
N THR A 287 -22.57 -10.08 -0.49
CA THR A 287 -21.18 -9.68 -0.72
C THR A 287 -20.45 -9.38 0.58
N ILE A 288 -19.14 -9.59 0.55
CA ILE A 288 -18.16 -9.00 1.47
C ILE A 288 -17.44 -7.92 0.68
N HIS A 289 -17.50 -6.66 1.12
CA HIS A 289 -16.65 -5.59 0.57
C HIS A 289 -15.22 -5.78 1.09
N THR A 290 -14.23 -5.76 0.21
CA THR A 290 -12.85 -6.14 0.59
C THR A 290 -11.83 -5.05 0.32
N GLU A 291 -12.12 -4.12 -0.59
CA GLU A 291 -11.21 -3.02 -0.91
C GLU A 291 -11.95 -1.88 -1.59
N ASN A 292 -11.54 -0.65 -1.28
CA ASN A 292 -11.78 0.51 -2.12
C ASN A 292 -10.49 0.85 -2.86
N SER A 293 -10.60 1.40 -4.06
CA SER A 293 -9.48 2.08 -4.71
C SER A 293 -10.00 3.35 -5.37
N TYR A 294 -10.00 4.43 -4.60
CA TYR A 294 -10.35 5.77 -5.06
C TYR A 294 -9.39 6.25 -6.13
N LYS A 295 -9.97 6.95 -7.11
CA LYS A 295 -9.29 7.60 -8.22
C LYS A 295 -9.55 9.08 -8.11
N TYR A 296 -8.54 9.89 -8.40
CA TYR A 296 -8.63 11.33 -8.20
C TYR A 296 -8.39 12.07 -9.51
N THR A 297 -8.91 13.27 -9.63
CA THR A 297 -8.43 14.24 -10.63
C THR A 297 -7.20 14.96 -10.08
N ALA A 298 -6.46 15.65 -10.95
CA ALA A 298 -5.32 16.45 -10.50
C ALA A 298 -5.75 17.58 -9.54
N ASP A 299 -6.93 18.18 -9.78
CA ASP A 299 -7.48 19.23 -8.92
C ASP A 299 -7.85 18.68 -7.55
N GLU A 300 -8.52 17.51 -7.49
CA GLU A 300 -8.84 16.83 -6.23
C GLU A 300 -7.57 16.48 -5.41
N VAL A 301 -6.45 16.16 -6.06
CA VAL A 301 -5.18 15.94 -5.34
C VAL A 301 -4.62 17.23 -4.74
N CYS A 302 -4.78 18.37 -5.43
CA CYS A 302 -4.41 19.67 -4.88
C CYS A 302 -5.27 20.02 -3.66
N ASP A 303 -6.59 19.80 -3.76
CA ASP A 303 -7.56 20.07 -2.69
C ASP A 303 -7.28 19.20 -1.45
N LEU A 304 -7.00 17.90 -1.65
CA LEU A 304 -6.60 16.99 -0.57
C LEU A 304 -5.37 17.50 0.19
N GLY A 305 -4.36 17.97 -0.55
CA GLY A 305 -3.17 18.57 0.06
C GLY A 305 -3.53 19.80 0.88
N TYR A 306 -4.31 20.71 0.30
CA TYR A 306 -4.72 21.94 0.96
C TYR A 306 -5.49 21.68 2.27
N GLU A 307 -6.44 20.75 2.27
CA GLU A 307 -7.20 20.33 3.46
C GLU A 307 -6.34 19.68 4.55
N ALA A 308 -5.18 19.16 4.16
CA ALA A 308 -4.22 18.48 5.01
C ALA A 308 -3.04 19.36 5.47
N ASN A 309 -3.04 20.66 5.16
CA ASN A 309 -1.90 21.58 5.39
C ASN A 309 -0.63 21.19 4.62
N LEU A 310 -0.81 20.61 3.43
CA LEU A 310 0.25 20.33 2.47
C LEU A 310 0.10 21.25 1.26
N VAL A 311 1.21 21.82 0.79
CA VAL A 311 1.25 22.62 -0.44
C VAL A 311 1.78 21.76 -1.57
N LEU A 312 0.99 21.63 -2.64
CA LEU A 312 1.43 20.96 -3.86
C LEU A 312 2.51 21.80 -4.56
N HIS A 313 3.73 21.29 -4.57
CA HIS A 313 4.90 21.98 -5.13
C HIS A 313 5.16 21.61 -6.59
N ARG A 314 5.07 20.32 -6.92
CA ARG A 314 5.32 19.83 -8.29
C ARG A 314 4.54 18.56 -8.57
N THR A 315 4.27 18.30 -9.85
CA THR A 315 3.61 17.07 -10.32
C THR A 315 4.33 16.49 -11.53
N TRP A 316 4.32 15.16 -11.63
CA TRP A 316 4.76 14.40 -12.80
C TRP A 316 3.67 13.43 -13.23
N PHE A 317 3.56 13.21 -14.53
CA PHE A 317 2.57 12.33 -15.14
C PHE A 317 3.27 11.32 -16.03
N ASP A 318 2.69 10.13 -16.16
CA ASP A 318 3.04 9.22 -17.25
C ASP A 318 2.55 9.81 -18.58
N ALA A 319 3.06 9.29 -19.70
CA ALA A 319 2.74 9.81 -21.03
C ALA A 319 1.23 9.77 -21.35
N ARG A 320 0.47 8.84 -20.75
CA ARG A 320 -0.98 8.74 -20.94
C ARG A 320 -1.78 9.54 -19.92
N ARG A 321 -1.12 10.15 -18.94
CA ARG A 321 -1.74 10.88 -17.81
C ARG A 321 -2.77 10.02 -17.08
N TYR A 322 -2.42 8.75 -16.90
CA TYR A 322 -3.19 7.79 -16.12
C TYR A 322 -2.84 7.84 -14.65
N PHE A 323 -1.64 8.29 -14.33
CA PHE A 323 -1.09 8.34 -12.99
C PHE A 323 -0.39 9.69 -12.77
N LEU A 324 -0.37 10.12 -11.51
CA LEU A 324 0.24 11.34 -11.05
C LEU A 324 1.20 10.99 -9.91
N LEU A 325 2.42 11.53 -9.95
CA LEU A 325 3.25 11.65 -8.77
C LEU A 325 3.24 13.12 -8.33
N ALA A 326 2.78 13.37 -7.10
CA ALA A 326 2.73 14.70 -6.50
C ALA A 326 3.85 14.86 -5.47
N LEU A 327 4.54 16.00 -5.52
CA LEU A 327 5.48 16.44 -4.49
C LEU A 327 4.81 17.53 -3.65
N PHE A 328 4.65 17.25 -2.37
CA PHE A 328 4.10 18.16 -1.38
C PHE A 328 5.19 18.64 -0.41
N ARG A 329 4.96 19.82 0.16
CA ARG A 329 5.71 20.39 1.28
C ARG A 329 4.74 20.77 2.40
N SER A 330 5.22 20.79 3.64
CA SER A 330 4.45 21.36 4.75
C SER A 330 4.20 22.85 4.51
N ARG A 331 3.03 23.35 4.94
CA ARG A 331 2.59 24.73 4.68
C ARG A 331 3.27 25.77 5.57
#